data_AF-A0A933IGV5-F1
#
_entry.id   AF-A0A933IGV5-F1
#
_cell.length_a   1.000
_cell.length_b   1.000
_cell.length_c   1.000
_cell.angle_alpha   90.00
_cell.angle_beta   90.00
_cell.angle_gamma   90.00
#
_symmetry.space_group_name_H-M   'P 1'
#
loop_
_entity.id
_entity.type
_entity.pdbx_description
1 polymer ?
#
loop_
_entity_poly.entity_id
_entity_poly.type
_entity_poly.pdbx_seq_one_letter_code
_entity_poly.pdbx_strand_id
1 'polypeptide(L)'
;MGKEIRLAIVGVGNCTSALLQGLAHYRAAGPSESAGIMHPDLGGYRVTDIRPVAAFDIDARKVGRDLAEACLAPPNNAYRLPGVALSSTGVRVQMGPVLDGVPEHLKGLVEVHQGEPADVVRALREVQAEVLLNCLPTGSALAARHYAQAALEAGVGFVNGMPELIVCDPGFSRRATEHKVP
;
A
#
# COMPACT_ATOMS: atom_id res chain seq x y z
N MET A 1 21.50 -6.89 12.88
CA MET A 1 20.40 -5.95 12.59
C MET A 1 19.94 -6.28 11.18
N GLY A 2 18.74 -6.84 11.02
CA GLY A 2 18.25 -7.29 9.71
C GLY A 2 17.95 -6.09 8.82
N LYS A 3 18.06 -6.27 7.50
CA LYS A 3 17.54 -5.29 6.54
C LYS A 3 16.01 -5.28 6.63
N GLU A 4 15.41 -4.11 6.56
CA GLU A 4 13.96 -3.90 6.60
C GLU A 4 13.59 -2.99 5.43
N ILE A 5 12.43 -3.23 4.83
CA ILE A 5 11.82 -2.33 3.85
C ILE A 5 10.52 -1.80 4.46
N ARG A 6 10.50 -0.52 4.82
CA ARG A 6 9.34 0.16 5.41
C ARG A 6 8.34 0.54 4.33
N LEU A 7 7.29 -0.27 4.20
CA LEU A 7 6.25 -0.16 3.18
C LEU A 7 5.05 0.62 3.69
N ALA A 8 4.70 1.70 3.00
CA ALA A 8 3.40 2.35 3.12
C ALA A 8 2.46 1.87 2.00
N ILE A 9 1.16 1.76 2.29
CA ILE A 9 0.17 1.21 1.36
C ILE A 9 -1.00 2.17 1.19
N VAL A 10 -1.42 2.40 -0.06
CA VAL A 10 -2.63 3.18 -0.38
C VAL A 10 -3.66 2.26 -1.01
N GLY A 11 -4.87 2.22 -0.46
CA GLY A 11 -5.92 1.31 -0.86
C GLY A 11 -5.75 -0.05 -0.19
N VAL A 12 -6.55 -0.31 0.85
CA VAL A 12 -6.52 -1.55 1.63
C VAL A 12 -7.51 -2.54 1.01
N GLY A 13 -7.30 -2.85 -0.28
CA GLY A 13 -8.15 -3.72 -1.09
C GLY A 13 -7.74 -5.19 -1.06
N ASN A 14 -8.25 -5.96 -2.03
CA ASN A 14 -7.88 -7.38 -2.22
C ASN A 14 -6.39 -7.58 -2.47
N CYS A 15 -5.73 -6.69 -3.24
CA CYS A 15 -4.28 -6.75 -3.47
C CYS A 15 -3.49 -6.64 -2.16
N THR A 16 -3.88 -5.71 -1.29
CA THR A 16 -3.30 -5.55 0.05
C THR A 16 -3.55 -6.78 0.92
N SER A 17 -4.76 -7.36 0.86
CA SER A 17 -5.08 -8.63 1.54
C SER A 17 -4.18 -9.78 1.07
N ALA A 18 -3.96 -9.92 -0.24
CA ALA A 18 -3.09 -10.95 -0.80
C ALA A 18 -1.62 -10.72 -0.42
N LEU A 19 -1.15 -9.47 -0.47
CA LEU A 19 0.21 -9.11 -0.06
C LEU A 19 0.48 -9.50 1.40
N LEU A 20 -0.38 -9.08 2.34
CA LEU A 20 -0.17 -9.36 3.76
C LEU A 20 -0.22 -10.86 4.06
N GLN A 21 -1.12 -11.60 3.42
CA GLN A 21 -1.18 -13.06 3.52
C GLN A 21 0.08 -13.70 2.94
N GLY A 22 0.59 -13.23 1.80
CA GLY A 22 1.85 -13.68 1.22
C GLY A 22 3.03 -13.45 2.16
N LEU A 23 3.16 -12.24 2.71
CA LEU A 23 4.21 -11.92 3.68
C LEU A 23 4.17 -12.84 4.91
N ALA A 24 2.97 -13.16 5.42
CA ALA A 24 2.81 -14.10 6.52
C ALA A 24 3.17 -15.55 6.11
N HIS A 25 2.75 -15.97 4.91
CA HIS A 25 3.05 -17.28 4.36
C HIS A 25 4.56 -17.54 4.23
N TYR A 26 5.30 -16.66 3.54
CA TYR A 26 6.74 -16.85 3.36
C TYR A 26 7.53 -16.79 4.67
N ARG A 27 7.06 -16.01 5.66
CA ARG A 27 7.68 -16.01 7.00
C ARG A 27 7.51 -17.35 7.70
N ALA A 28 6.37 -18.02 7.53
CA ALA A 28 6.08 -19.32 8.14
C ALA A 28 6.72 -20.49 7.36
N ALA A 29 6.72 -20.45 6.03
CA ALA A 29 7.23 -21.51 5.17
C ALA A 29 8.77 -21.60 5.14
N GLY A 30 9.47 -20.49 5.45
CA GLY A 30 10.92 -20.44 5.48
C GLY A 30 11.58 -20.16 4.13
N PRO A 31 12.92 -20.07 4.08
CA PRO A 31 13.65 -19.50 2.94
C PRO A 31 13.67 -20.38 1.68
N SER A 32 13.27 -21.65 1.76
CA SER A 32 13.18 -22.54 0.61
C SER A 32 11.90 -22.34 -0.21
N GLU A 33 10.88 -21.74 0.38
CA GLU A 33 9.63 -21.41 -0.32
C GLU A 33 9.81 -20.12 -1.13
N SER A 34 9.51 -20.18 -2.42
CA SER A 34 9.73 -19.08 -3.37
C SER A 34 8.76 -19.10 -4.54
N ALA A 35 7.67 -19.86 -4.47
CA ALA A 35 6.67 -19.92 -5.53
C ALA A 35 6.17 -18.50 -5.86
N GLY A 36 6.25 -18.07 -7.13
CA GLY A 36 5.86 -16.72 -7.54
C GLY A 36 6.88 -15.61 -7.23
N ILE A 37 8.02 -15.92 -6.61
CA ILE A 37 9.12 -14.99 -6.33
C ILE A 37 10.28 -15.30 -7.27
N MET A 38 10.59 -14.38 -8.19
CA MET A 38 11.68 -14.58 -9.17
C MET A 38 13.05 -14.65 -8.51
N HIS A 39 13.28 -13.81 -7.50
CA HIS A 39 14.55 -13.70 -6.78
C HIS A 39 14.27 -13.75 -5.27
N PRO A 40 14.52 -14.89 -4.59
CA PRO A 40 14.31 -15.01 -3.15
C PRO A 40 15.17 -14.04 -2.33
N ASP A 41 16.31 -13.65 -2.89
CA ASP A 41 17.21 -12.60 -2.38
C ASP A 41 17.50 -11.62 -3.53
N LEU A 42 17.09 -10.36 -3.35
CA LEU A 42 17.34 -9.27 -4.29
C LEU A 42 18.17 -8.19 -3.59
N GLY A 43 19.47 -8.11 -3.88
CA GLY A 43 20.35 -7.12 -3.26
C GLY A 43 20.51 -7.29 -1.74
N GLY A 44 20.31 -8.50 -1.23
CA GLY A 44 20.28 -8.83 0.19
C GLY A 44 18.93 -8.60 0.87
N TYR A 45 17.88 -8.26 0.11
CA TYR A 45 16.51 -8.14 0.62
C TYR A 45 15.69 -9.38 0.28
N ARG A 46 14.93 -9.88 1.26
CA ARG A 46 14.00 -11.00 1.13
C ARG A 46 12.57 -10.50 1.28
N VAL A 47 11.61 -11.30 0.82
CA VAL A 47 10.18 -11.02 0.99
C VAL A 47 9.82 -10.80 2.47
N THR A 48 10.48 -11.53 3.38
CA THR A 48 10.26 -11.43 4.83
C THR A 48 10.69 -10.10 5.45
N ASP A 49 11.49 -9.31 4.73
CA ASP A 49 12.05 -8.04 5.19
C ASP A 49 11.08 -6.86 4.94
N ILE A 50 10.01 -7.08 4.17
CA ILE A 50 8.97 -6.08 3.91
C ILE A 50 8.10 -5.91 5.16
N ARG A 51 8.00 -4.68 5.67
CA ARG A 51 7.24 -4.33 6.87
C ARG A 51 6.27 -3.19 6.58
N PRO A 52 4.94 -3.44 6.64
CA PRO A 52 3.98 -2.35 6.58
C PRO A 52 4.20 -1.38 7.75
N VAL A 53 4.27 -0.09 7.46
CA VAL A 53 4.44 0.97 8.47
C VAL A 53 3.34 2.03 8.43
N ALA A 54 2.64 2.16 7.30
CA ALA A 54 1.49 3.04 7.14
C ALA A 54 0.49 2.44 6.15
N ALA A 55 -0.79 2.76 6.32
CA ALA A 55 -1.83 2.39 5.39
C ALA A 55 -2.89 3.50 5.30
N PHE A 56 -3.39 3.74 4.09
CA PHE A 56 -4.44 4.72 3.83
C PHE A 56 -5.61 4.06 3.09
N ASP A 57 -6.82 4.36 3.52
CA ASP A 57 -8.07 3.99 2.85
C ASP A 57 -9.10 5.09 3.09
N ILE A 58 -10.23 5.02 2.39
CA ILE A 58 -11.35 5.96 2.55
C ILE A 58 -12.60 5.27 3.09
N ASP A 59 -12.61 3.93 3.13
CA ASP A 59 -13.77 3.16 3.54
C ASP A 59 -13.94 3.18 5.07
N ALA A 60 -15.14 3.52 5.53
CA ALA A 60 -15.52 3.61 6.92
C ALA A 60 -15.34 2.29 7.68
N ARG A 61 -15.40 1.15 6.98
CA ARG A 61 -15.19 -0.17 7.57
C ARG A 61 -13.71 -0.49 7.76
N LYS A 62 -12.80 0.30 7.21
CA LYS A 62 -11.34 0.06 7.20
C LYS A 62 -10.59 1.11 8.00
N VAL A 63 -10.92 2.39 7.81
CA VAL A 63 -10.28 3.51 8.51
C VAL A 63 -10.38 3.34 10.04
N GLY A 64 -9.27 3.59 10.74
CA GLY A 64 -9.13 3.46 12.19
C GLY A 64 -8.81 2.05 12.71
N ARG A 65 -8.98 1.00 11.87
CA ARG A 65 -8.71 -0.40 12.25
C ARG A 65 -7.25 -0.78 12.04
N ASP A 66 -6.80 -1.85 12.69
CA ASP A 66 -5.51 -2.46 12.36
C ASP A 66 -5.51 -2.95 10.91
N LEU A 67 -4.40 -2.77 10.20
CA LEU A 67 -4.26 -3.17 8.81
C LEU A 67 -4.56 -4.67 8.57
N ALA A 68 -4.22 -5.55 9.51
CA ALA A 68 -4.53 -6.98 9.43
C ALA A 68 -6.04 -7.27 9.49
N GLU A 69 -6.83 -6.41 10.14
CA GLU A 69 -8.29 -6.51 10.19
C GLU A 69 -8.92 -5.82 8.98
N ALA A 70 -8.46 -4.61 8.66
CA ALA A 70 -8.98 -3.79 7.57
C ALA A 70 -8.84 -4.49 6.20
N CYS A 71 -7.73 -5.21 5.96
CA CYS A 71 -7.55 -5.96 4.71
C CYS A 71 -8.51 -7.15 4.56
N LEU A 72 -9.20 -7.54 5.63
CA LEU A 72 -10.20 -8.61 5.65
C LEU A 72 -11.63 -8.07 5.65
N ALA A 73 -11.81 -6.77 5.90
CA ALA A 73 -13.11 -6.12 5.96
C ALA A 73 -13.78 -6.04 4.57
N PRO A 74 -15.11 -6.18 4.49
CA PRO A 74 -15.85 -5.94 3.25
C PRO A 74 -15.53 -4.57 2.62
N PRO A 75 -15.55 -4.44 1.28
CA PRO A 75 -15.97 -5.45 0.31
C PRO A 75 -14.85 -6.40 -0.10
N ASN A 76 -13.70 -6.42 0.60
CA ASN A 76 -12.63 -7.34 0.28
C ASN A 76 -13.12 -8.79 0.40
N ASN A 77 -12.75 -9.59 -0.59
CA ASN A 77 -13.11 -11.00 -0.72
C ASN A 77 -11.94 -11.83 -1.29
N ALA A 78 -10.71 -11.32 -1.16
CA ALA A 78 -9.50 -12.03 -1.56
C ALA A 78 -9.47 -13.45 -0.96
N TYR A 79 -8.95 -14.40 -1.73
CA TYR A 79 -8.77 -15.78 -1.30
C TYR A 79 -8.01 -15.83 0.03
N ARG A 80 -8.50 -16.66 0.96
CA ARG A 80 -7.89 -16.88 2.27
C ARG A 80 -6.95 -18.07 2.17
N LEU A 81 -5.65 -17.84 2.27
CA LEU A 81 -4.65 -18.91 2.22
C LEU A 81 -4.86 -19.86 3.42
N PRO A 82 -5.09 -21.17 3.19
CA PRO A 82 -5.24 -22.13 4.28
C PRO A 82 -4.03 -22.14 5.21
N GLY A 83 -4.27 -22.13 6.52
CA GLY A 83 -3.19 -22.16 7.53
C GLY A 83 -2.43 -20.85 7.71
N VAL A 84 -2.79 -19.77 7.00
CA VAL A 84 -2.17 -18.46 7.16
C VAL A 84 -3.05 -17.57 8.02
N ALA A 85 -2.54 -17.19 9.20
CA ALA A 85 -3.18 -16.22 10.09
C ALA A 85 -2.41 -14.89 10.05
N LEU A 86 -3.15 -13.77 9.96
CA LEU A 86 -2.56 -12.43 10.09
C LEU A 86 -2.56 -12.04 11.57
N SER A 87 -1.37 -11.75 12.09
CA SER A 87 -1.22 -11.08 13.38
C SER A 87 -1.44 -9.58 13.21
N SER A 88 -1.85 -8.89 14.28
CA SER A 88 -1.91 -7.43 14.31
C SER A 88 -0.59 -6.85 13.82
N THR A 89 -0.69 -5.86 12.93
CA THR A 89 0.47 -5.18 12.38
C THR A 89 0.91 -3.99 13.25
N GLY A 90 0.02 -3.49 14.11
CA GLY A 90 0.19 -2.23 14.83
C GLY A 90 -0.03 -0.99 13.95
N VAL A 91 -0.23 -1.17 12.64
CA VAL A 91 -0.51 -0.09 11.70
C VAL A 91 -2.01 0.16 11.66
N ARG A 92 -2.44 1.32 12.14
CA ARG A 92 -3.83 1.78 11.97
C ARG A 92 -4.02 2.39 10.59
N VAL A 93 -5.09 1.99 9.91
CA VAL A 93 -5.45 2.58 8.60
C VAL A 93 -5.89 4.02 8.81
N GLN A 94 -5.21 4.95 8.15
CA GLN A 94 -5.49 6.38 8.19
C GLN A 94 -6.51 6.76 7.11
N MET A 95 -7.29 7.81 7.38
CA MET A 95 -8.19 8.38 6.38
C MET A 95 -7.36 9.03 5.27
N GLY A 96 -7.54 8.57 4.04
CA GLY A 96 -6.90 9.16 2.87
C GLY A 96 -7.71 10.32 2.25
N PRO A 97 -7.08 11.20 1.46
CA PRO A 97 -7.81 12.16 0.63
C PRO A 97 -8.68 11.43 -0.40
N VAL A 98 -9.98 11.75 -0.44
CA VAL A 98 -10.94 11.03 -1.28
C VAL A 98 -10.73 11.32 -2.76
N LEU A 99 -10.73 12.59 -3.17
CA LEU A 99 -10.57 13.02 -4.57
C LEU A 99 -11.52 12.23 -5.52
N ASP A 100 -10.99 11.64 -6.59
CA ASP A 100 -11.72 10.73 -7.49
C ASP A 100 -11.57 9.24 -7.10
N GLY A 101 -11.25 8.98 -5.84
CA GLY A 101 -11.06 7.66 -5.21
C GLY A 101 -12.28 6.74 -5.21
N VAL A 102 -13.47 7.27 -5.54
CA VAL A 102 -14.73 6.51 -5.66
C VAL A 102 -15.26 6.62 -7.08
N PRO A 103 -14.67 5.89 -8.05
CA PRO A 103 -15.18 5.83 -9.41
C PRO A 103 -16.59 5.20 -9.45
N GLU A 104 -17.32 5.41 -10.55
CA GLU A 104 -18.72 5.01 -10.70
C GLU A 104 -18.99 3.54 -10.31
N HIS A 105 -18.11 2.63 -10.72
CA HIS A 105 -18.26 1.19 -10.46
C HIS A 105 -18.05 0.79 -8.99
N LEU A 106 -17.59 1.71 -8.13
CA LEU A 106 -17.47 1.50 -6.68
C LEU A 106 -18.56 2.23 -5.90
N LYS A 107 -19.42 3.01 -6.55
CA LYS A 107 -20.56 3.65 -5.88
C LYS A 107 -21.47 2.58 -5.29
N GLY A 108 -21.82 2.75 -4.01
CA GLY A 108 -22.63 1.79 -3.24
C GLY A 108 -21.86 0.59 -2.70
N LEU A 109 -20.61 0.35 -3.15
CA LEU A 109 -19.72 -0.66 -2.56
C LEU A 109 -18.84 -0.08 -1.47
N VAL A 110 -18.43 1.18 -1.60
CA VAL A 110 -17.58 1.91 -0.64
C VAL A 110 -18.43 2.89 0.17
N GLU A 111 -18.28 2.83 1.49
CA GLU A 111 -18.86 3.80 2.41
C GLU A 111 -17.76 4.76 2.85
N VAL A 112 -17.82 6.02 2.41
CA VAL A 112 -16.73 6.98 2.71
C VAL A 112 -16.78 7.38 4.18
N HIS A 113 -15.64 7.23 4.87
CA HIS A 113 -15.47 7.65 6.26
C HIS A 113 -15.59 9.18 6.37
N GLN A 114 -16.32 9.67 7.38
CA GLN A 114 -16.59 11.10 7.59
C GLN A 114 -15.47 11.85 8.34
N GLY A 115 -14.26 11.30 8.32
CA GLY A 115 -13.12 11.82 9.07
C GLY A 115 -12.26 12.72 8.19
N GLU A 116 -11.45 13.56 8.82
CA GLU A 116 -10.51 14.41 8.08
C GLU A 116 -9.39 13.56 7.47
N PRO A 117 -9.04 13.78 6.19
CA PRO A 117 -7.88 13.16 5.57
C PRO A 117 -6.59 13.47 6.33
N ALA A 118 -5.73 12.47 6.47
CA ALA A 118 -4.39 12.65 7.00
C ALA A 118 -3.52 13.46 6.04
N ASP A 119 -2.56 14.19 6.59
CA ASP A 119 -1.43 14.73 5.82
C ASP A 119 -0.51 13.56 5.42
N VAL A 120 -0.64 13.13 4.17
CA VAL A 120 0.09 11.97 3.64
C VAL A 120 1.59 12.18 3.71
N VAL A 121 2.09 13.37 3.35
CA VAL A 121 3.54 13.66 3.34
C VAL A 121 4.09 13.56 4.75
N ARG A 122 3.41 14.17 5.72
CA ARG A 122 3.79 14.11 7.13
C ARG A 122 3.75 12.67 7.64
N ALA A 123 2.67 11.94 7.37
CA ALA A 123 2.51 10.56 7.81
C ALA A 123 3.62 9.65 7.27
N LEU A 124 4.01 9.78 6.00
CA LEU A 124 5.11 9.03 5.41
C LEU A 124 6.46 9.33 6.05
N ARG A 125 6.74 10.61 6.33
CA ARG A 125 7.98 11.05 6.99
C ARG A 125 8.06 10.56 8.44
N GLU A 126 6.97 10.65 9.20
CA GLU A 126 6.92 10.24 10.62
C GLU A 126 7.23 8.76 10.80
N VAL A 127 6.75 7.90 9.89
CA VAL A 127 7.03 6.45 9.93
C VAL A 127 8.28 6.04 9.16
N GLN A 128 9.01 7.02 8.61
CA GLN A 128 10.21 6.82 7.79
C GLN A 128 9.99 5.82 6.65
N ALA A 129 8.84 5.92 5.97
CA ALA A 129 8.50 5.04 4.84
C ALA A 129 9.60 5.11 3.76
N GLU A 130 9.90 3.96 3.15
CA GLU A 130 10.89 3.84 2.07
C GLU A 130 10.21 3.60 0.72
N VAL A 131 9.07 2.91 0.74
CA VAL A 131 8.27 2.61 -0.45
C VAL A 131 6.80 2.90 -0.18
N LEU A 132 6.12 3.56 -1.11
CA LEU A 132 4.67 3.73 -1.15
C LEU A 132 4.09 2.86 -2.28
N LEU A 133 3.29 1.87 -1.92
CA LEU A 133 2.56 1.03 -2.87
C LEU A 133 1.16 1.58 -3.12
N ASN A 134 0.89 1.98 -4.36
CA ASN A 134 -0.43 2.41 -4.80
C ASN A 134 -1.28 1.23 -5.28
N CYS A 135 -2.33 0.91 -4.53
CA CYS A 135 -3.35 -0.10 -4.86
C CYS A 135 -4.76 0.53 -4.97
N LEU A 136 -4.83 1.81 -5.36
CA LEU A 136 -6.08 2.50 -5.63
C LEU A 136 -6.83 1.86 -6.82
N PRO A 137 -8.17 2.03 -6.89
CA PRO A 137 -8.96 1.50 -7.99
C PRO A 137 -8.66 2.20 -9.31
N THR A 138 -8.86 1.48 -10.42
CA THR A 138 -8.79 2.05 -11.77
C THR A 138 -9.81 3.20 -11.91
N GLY A 139 -9.39 4.31 -12.51
CA GLY A 139 -10.22 5.51 -12.68
C GLY A 139 -10.07 6.55 -11.58
N SER A 140 -9.23 6.30 -10.57
CA SER A 140 -8.88 7.27 -9.52
C SER A 140 -7.55 8.00 -9.84
N ALA A 141 -7.54 8.73 -10.95
CA ALA A 141 -6.36 9.38 -11.49
C ALA A 141 -5.84 10.51 -10.59
N LEU A 142 -6.74 11.38 -10.09
CA LEU A 142 -6.38 12.49 -9.21
C LEU A 142 -5.85 11.98 -7.87
N ALA A 143 -6.48 10.94 -7.30
CA ALA A 143 -6.00 10.30 -6.09
C ALA A 143 -4.61 9.67 -6.30
N ALA A 144 -4.43 8.88 -7.36
CA ALA A 144 -3.15 8.24 -7.66
C ALA A 144 -2.02 9.28 -7.85
N ARG A 145 -2.28 10.37 -8.59
CA ARG A 145 -1.32 11.47 -8.76
C ARG A 145 -1.06 12.23 -7.47
N HIS A 146 -2.06 12.39 -6.61
CA HIS A 146 -1.88 13.01 -5.28
C HIS A 146 -0.92 12.19 -4.41
N TYR A 147 -1.10 10.86 -4.34
CA TYR A 147 -0.19 10.00 -3.58
C TYR A 147 1.22 9.92 -4.19
N ALA A 148 1.34 9.92 -5.52
CA ALA A 148 2.64 10.01 -6.18
C ALA A 148 3.36 11.33 -5.86
N GLN A 149 2.61 12.44 -5.84
CA GLN A 149 3.14 13.74 -5.43
C GLN A 149 3.59 13.74 -3.97
N ALA A 150 2.80 13.14 -3.07
CA ALA A 150 3.14 13.02 -1.66
C ALA A 150 4.40 12.16 -1.43
N ALA A 151 4.53 11.04 -2.17
CA ALA A 151 5.72 10.19 -2.13
C ALA A 151 6.97 10.96 -2.59
N LEU A 152 6.86 11.69 -3.70
CA LEU A 152 7.93 12.54 -4.23
C LEU A 152 8.38 13.59 -3.20
N GLU A 153 7.44 14.31 -2.58
CA GLU A 153 7.74 15.32 -1.56
C GLU A 153 8.32 14.72 -0.27
N ALA A 154 7.89 13.51 0.10
CA ALA A 154 8.39 12.79 1.25
C ALA A 154 9.75 12.11 1.00
N GLY A 155 10.21 12.01 -0.25
CA GLY A 155 11.43 11.29 -0.63
C GLY A 155 11.28 9.76 -0.59
N VAL A 156 10.05 9.26 -0.84
CA VAL A 156 9.67 7.85 -0.71
C VAL A 156 9.50 7.24 -2.10
N GLY A 157 10.08 6.07 -2.34
CA GLY A 157 9.94 5.38 -3.63
C GLY A 157 8.49 5.02 -3.94
N PHE A 158 8.08 5.05 -5.21
CA PHE A 158 6.66 4.87 -5.58
C PHE A 158 6.43 3.66 -6.49
N VAL A 159 5.61 2.71 -6.03
CA VAL A 159 5.19 1.55 -6.83
C VAL A 159 3.74 1.72 -7.25
N ASN A 160 3.52 1.91 -8.56
CA ASN A 160 2.18 2.10 -9.10
C ASN A 160 1.50 0.78 -9.49
N GLY A 161 0.48 0.36 -8.74
CA GLY A 161 -0.29 -0.86 -8.99
C GLY A 161 -1.56 -0.68 -9.82
N MET A 162 -1.81 0.51 -10.38
CA MET A 162 -2.99 0.81 -11.19
C MET A 162 -2.60 1.54 -12.49
N PRO A 163 -3.43 1.49 -13.55
CA PRO A 163 -3.03 1.94 -14.91
C PRO A 163 -2.97 3.46 -15.14
N GLU A 164 -2.86 4.30 -14.11
CA GLU A 164 -2.65 5.75 -14.30
C GLU A 164 -1.22 6.01 -14.78
N LEU A 165 -1.10 6.95 -15.72
CA LEU A 165 0.19 7.35 -16.28
C LEU A 165 0.93 8.26 -15.29
N ILE A 166 1.70 7.64 -14.40
CA ILE A 166 2.57 8.32 -13.44
C ILE A 166 4.03 8.15 -13.85
N VAL A 167 4.54 6.93 -13.85
CA VAL A 167 5.95 6.66 -14.20
C VAL A 167 6.22 6.93 -15.68
N CYS A 168 5.23 6.69 -16.56
CA CYS A 168 5.32 6.96 -17.99
C CYS A 168 5.02 8.43 -18.35
N ASP A 169 4.61 9.27 -17.39
CA ASP A 169 4.44 10.70 -17.58
C ASP A 169 5.81 11.39 -17.51
N PRO A 170 6.29 12.04 -18.59
CA PRO A 170 7.63 12.63 -18.60
C PRO A 170 7.83 13.72 -17.55
N GLY A 171 6.76 14.38 -17.12
CA GLY A 171 6.81 15.40 -16.07
C GLY A 171 7.07 14.77 -14.70
N PHE A 172 6.34 13.71 -14.35
CA PHE A 172 6.57 12.97 -13.10
C PHE A 172 7.94 12.29 -13.08
N SER A 173 8.30 11.58 -14.15
CA SER A 173 9.59 10.87 -14.23
C SER A 173 10.80 11.80 -14.08
N ARG A 174 10.75 12.99 -14.72
CA ARG A 174 11.80 14.01 -14.58
C ARG A 174 11.92 14.49 -13.15
N ARG A 175 10.80 14.86 -12.53
CA ARG A 175 10.79 15.36 -11.15
C ARG A 175 11.27 14.31 -10.16
N ALA A 176 10.88 13.05 -10.33
CA ALA A 176 11.37 11.93 -9.52
C ALA A 176 12.89 11.79 -9.61
N THR A 177 13.46 11.87 -10.82
CA THR A 177 14.90 11.84 -11.04
C THR A 177 15.62 13.02 -10.37
N GLU A 178 15.09 14.24 -10.50
CA GLU A 178 15.65 15.45 -9.87
C GLU A 178 15.66 15.35 -8.34
N HIS A 179 14.62 14.74 -7.75
CA HIS A 179 14.50 14.55 -6.30
C HIS A 179 15.16 13.25 -5.82
N LYS A 180 15.76 12.45 -6.73
CA LYS A 180 16.38 11.14 -6.43
C LYS A 180 15.41 10.15 -5.78
N VAL A 181 14.14 10.20 -6.21
CA VAL A 181 13.08 9.28 -5.75
C VAL A 181 12.87 8.21 -6.83
N PRO A 182 12.99 6.92 -6.48
CA PRO A 182 12.76 5.81 -7.41
C PRO A 182 11.27 5.54 -7.69
#